data_AF-A0A497D008-F1
#
_entry.id   AF-A0A497D008-F1
#
_cell.length_a   1.000
_cell.length_b   1.000
_cell.length_c   1.000
_cell.angle_alpha   90.00
_cell.angle_beta   90.00
_cell.angle_gamma   90.00
#
_symmetry.space_group_name_H-M   'P 1'
#
loop_
_entity.id
_entity.type
_entity.pdbx_description
1 polymer ?
#
loop_
_entity_poly.entity_id
_entity_poly.type
_entity_poly.pdbx_seq_one_letter_code
_entity_poly.pdbx_strand_id
1 'polypeptide(L)'
;MSLLTNLHNQFSWLKRQQKFVFIHINKTGGVSIGKALGIGKKMHFTALEEKSRLGNYSWSKMFKFSIVRNPWDKVVSHYFFRIKTNQTGLGNNPINFKEWVKLTYGEQNPEYFDCPKYFMPQLNWLTDEKGEIMVDFVGRFENLDNDFQHICKRIGRNVDLPFLNKSERREYQYYYDDTTKEIVRKWFEKDIIHFNYSF
;
A
#
# COMPACT_ATOMS: atom_id res chain seq x y z
N MET A 1 -15.03 36.34 17.05
CA MET A 1 -15.84 35.41 16.21
C MET A 1 -15.30 35.36 14.78
N SER A 2 -13.98 35.26 14.60
CA SER A 2 -13.32 35.26 13.29
C SER A 2 -11.99 34.50 13.37
N LEU A 3 -11.54 34.01 12.22
CA LEU A 3 -10.33 33.23 11.90
C LEU A 3 -10.44 31.70 11.98
N LEU A 4 -11.01 31.09 13.02
CA LEU A 4 -11.02 29.62 13.15
C LEU A 4 -12.06 28.90 12.26
N THR A 5 -13.21 29.51 12.00
CA THR A 5 -14.25 28.97 11.11
C THR A 5 -13.87 29.00 9.63
N ASN A 6 -12.94 29.88 9.23
CA ASN A 6 -12.52 30.03 7.83
C ASN A 6 -11.53 28.94 7.38
N LEU A 7 -10.63 28.51 8.27
CA LEU A 7 -9.68 27.42 7.99
C LEU A 7 -10.38 26.06 7.83
N HIS A 8 -11.36 25.76 8.68
CA HIS A 8 -12.13 24.51 8.58
C HIS A 8 -12.94 24.43 7.27
N ASN A 9 -13.46 25.56 6.79
CA ASN A 9 -14.19 25.65 5.52
C ASN A 9 -13.28 25.61 4.28
N GLN A 10 -12.07 26.19 4.32
CA GLN A 10 -11.10 26.08 3.22
C GLN A 10 -10.59 24.64 3.02
N PHE A 11 -10.31 23.90 4.11
CA PHE A 11 -9.92 22.48 4.02
C PHE A 11 -11.08 21.58 3.59
N SER A 12 -12.32 21.94 3.96
CA SER A 12 -13.56 21.28 3.52
C SER A 12 -13.81 21.45 2.01
N TRP A 13 -13.61 22.66 1.47
CA TRP A 13 -13.79 22.94 0.04
C TRP A 13 -12.73 22.26 -0.85
N LEU A 14 -11.46 22.19 -0.40
CA LEU A 14 -10.41 21.45 -1.10
C LEU A 14 -10.66 19.93 -1.10
N LYS A 15 -11.22 19.37 -0.02
CA LYS A 15 -11.67 17.96 0.02
C LYS A 15 -12.86 17.70 -0.91
N ARG A 16 -13.76 18.68 -1.09
CA ARG A 16 -14.94 18.59 -1.97
C ARG A 16 -14.63 18.53 -3.47
N GLN A 17 -13.36 18.69 -3.88
CA GLN A 17 -12.95 18.56 -5.29
C GLN A 17 -12.10 17.32 -5.61
N GLN A 18 -11.68 16.52 -4.62
CA GLN A 18 -10.96 15.29 -4.93
C GLN A 18 -11.94 14.28 -5.53
N LYS A 19 -11.89 14.11 -6.85
CA LYS A 19 -12.73 13.16 -7.60
C LYS A 19 -12.21 11.72 -7.52
N PHE A 20 -11.29 11.42 -6.59
CA PHE A 20 -10.67 10.11 -6.51
C PHE A 20 -10.37 9.68 -5.07
N VAL A 21 -10.20 8.38 -4.89
CA VAL A 21 -9.75 7.73 -3.65
C VAL A 21 -8.55 6.84 -3.98
N PHE A 22 -7.44 7.01 -3.26
CA PHE A 22 -6.30 6.11 -3.36
C PHE A 22 -6.26 5.19 -2.15
N ILE A 23 -6.53 3.90 -2.36
CA ILE A 23 -6.38 2.88 -1.31
C ILE A 23 -4.90 2.56 -1.16
N HIS A 24 -4.27 3.16 -0.16
CA HIS A 24 -2.82 3.10 0.05
C HIS A 24 -2.39 1.86 0.84
N ILE A 25 -2.10 0.79 0.11
CA ILE A 25 -1.47 -0.41 0.64
C ILE A 25 -0.01 -0.09 1.00
N ASN A 26 0.46 -0.60 2.14
CA ASN A 26 1.85 -0.38 2.54
C ASN A 26 2.82 -1.00 1.51
N LYS A 27 3.94 -0.30 1.28
CA LYS A 27 5.07 -0.80 0.46
C LYS A 27 4.82 -0.94 -1.04
N THR A 28 3.77 -0.31 -1.57
CA THR A 28 3.43 -0.31 -3.00
C THR A 28 3.67 1.05 -3.70
N GLY A 29 4.63 1.85 -3.21
CA GLY A 29 4.99 3.13 -3.84
C GLY A 29 4.10 4.32 -3.48
N GLY A 30 3.16 4.15 -2.54
CA GLY A 30 2.21 5.21 -2.18
C GLY A 30 2.81 6.48 -1.57
N VAL A 31 4.10 6.47 -1.20
CA VAL A 31 4.82 7.72 -0.84
C VAL A 31 4.98 8.64 -2.04
N SER A 32 5.47 8.11 -3.16
CA SER A 32 5.70 8.87 -4.38
C SER A 32 4.38 9.30 -5.00
N ILE A 33 3.39 8.41 -5.08
CA ILE A 33 2.03 8.72 -5.55
C ILE A 33 1.39 9.81 -4.70
N GLY A 34 1.45 9.67 -3.36
CA GLY A 34 0.86 10.66 -2.47
C GLY A 34 1.47 12.05 -2.65
N LYS A 35 2.80 12.12 -2.83
CA LYS A 35 3.50 13.38 -3.12
C LYS A 35 3.09 13.96 -4.48
N ALA A 36 3.07 13.15 -5.53
CA ALA A 36 2.71 13.58 -6.89
C ALA A 36 1.26 14.10 -6.97
N LEU A 37 0.33 13.44 -6.29
CA LEU A 37 -1.09 13.77 -6.32
C LEU A 37 -1.53 14.78 -5.24
N GLY A 38 -0.60 15.29 -4.42
CA GLY A 38 -0.91 16.19 -3.32
C GLY A 38 -1.82 15.58 -2.24
N ILE A 39 -1.74 14.25 -2.06
CA ILE A 39 -2.44 13.55 -0.99
C ILE A 39 -1.67 13.83 0.30
N GLY A 40 -2.34 14.41 1.30
CA GLY A 40 -1.76 14.77 2.59
C GLY A 40 -1.37 13.57 3.46
N LYS A 41 -1.63 13.65 4.78
CA LYS A 41 -1.27 12.56 5.70
C LYS A 41 -1.87 11.23 5.23
N LYS A 42 -1.00 10.25 5.01
CA LYS A 42 -1.35 8.92 4.51
C LYS A 42 -2.10 8.17 5.59
N MET A 43 -3.34 7.82 5.31
CA MET A 43 -4.11 6.91 6.15
C MET A 43 -4.10 5.55 5.46
N HIS A 44 -3.75 4.51 6.22
CA HIS A 44 -3.75 3.13 5.74
C HIS A 44 -5.13 2.50 5.99
N PHE A 45 -6.12 2.98 5.24
CA PHE A 45 -7.47 2.44 5.27
C PHE A 45 -7.69 1.44 4.13
N THR A 46 -8.47 0.39 4.38
CA THR A 46 -9.00 -0.49 3.35
C THR A 46 -10.09 0.21 2.55
N ALA A 47 -10.49 -0.34 1.40
CA ALA A 47 -11.59 0.17 0.61
C ALA A 47 -12.91 0.21 1.40
N LEU A 48 -13.16 -0.81 2.24
CA LEU A 48 -14.34 -0.86 3.10
C LEU A 48 -14.32 0.25 4.15
N GLU A 49 -13.17 0.49 4.79
CA GLU A 49 -13.00 1.57 5.77
C GLU A 49 -13.16 2.95 5.13
N GLU A 50 -12.58 3.16 3.94
CA GLU A 50 -12.74 4.42 3.20
C GLU A 50 -14.19 4.66 2.77
N LYS A 51 -14.88 3.62 2.29
CA LYS A 51 -16.31 3.70 1.96
C LYS A 51 -17.14 4.07 3.19
N SER A 52 -16.88 3.45 4.34
CA SER A 52 -17.54 3.76 5.61
C SER A 52 -17.35 5.23 5.99
N ARG A 53 -16.12 5.75 5.85
CA ARG A 53 -15.76 7.14 6.17
C ARG A 53 -16.38 8.17 5.22
N LEU A 54 -16.44 7.88 3.92
CA LEU A 54 -16.92 8.80 2.88
C LEU A 54 -18.44 8.75 2.71
N GLY A 55 -19.07 7.64 3.09
CA GLY A 55 -20.47 7.34 2.82
C GLY A 55 -20.70 6.89 1.37
N ASN A 56 -21.79 6.14 1.17
CA ASN A 56 -22.12 5.49 -0.11
C ASN A 56 -22.21 6.48 -1.29
N TYR A 57 -22.82 7.64 -1.07
CA TYR A 57 -23.03 8.63 -2.13
C TYR A 57 -21.72 9.25 -2.64
N SER A 58 -20.81 9.61 -1.74
CA SER A 58 -19.51 10.18 -2.14
C SER A 58 -18.66 9.10 -2.80
N TRP A 59 -18.60 7.91 -2.19
CA TRP A 59 -17.84 6.78 -2.71
C TRP A 59 -18.23 6.45 -4.15
N SER A 60 -19.52 6.34 -4.46
CA SER A 60 -19.97 5.95 -5.80
C SER A 60 -19.61 6.96 -6.90
N LYS A 61 -19.35 8.22 -6.54
CA LYS A 61 -19.00 9.30 -7.49
C LYS A 61 -17.50 9.50 -7.71
N MET A 62 -16.66 8.87 -6.92
CA MET A 62 -15.20 9.04 -6.98
C MET A 62 -14.57 7.91 -7.80
N PHE A 63 -13.49 8.19 -8.51
CA PHE A 63 -12.63 7.16 -9.09
C PHE A 63 -11.73 6.55 -8.00
N LYS A 64 -11.85 5.27 -7.70
CA LYS A 64 -11.01 4.62 -6.67
C LYS A 64 -9.94 3.79 -7.35
N PHE A 65 -8.73 3.86 -6.85
CA PHE A 65 -7.64 3.05 -7.36
C PHE A 65 -6.70 2.59 -6.25
N SER A 66 -5.89 1.59 -6.56
CA SER A 66 -4.79 1.15 -5.72
C SER A 66 -3.60 0.71 -6.57
N ILE A 67 -2.45 0.54 -5.93
CA ILE A 67 -1.28 -0.11 -6.49
C ILE A 67 -0.96 -1.33 -5.65
N VAL A 68 -0.79 -2.47 -6.31
CA VAL A 68 -0.29 -3.72 -5.73
C VAL A 68 1.15 -3.94 -6.17
N ARG A 69 1.84 -4.87 -5.51
CA ARG A 69 3.23 -5.26 -5.80
C ARG A 69 3.38 -6.76 -5.73
N ASN A 70 4.35 -7.32 -6.43
CA ASN A 70 4.79 -8.69 -6.26
C ASN A 70 4.96 -8.99 -4.75
N PRO A 71 4.29 -10.02 -4.21
CA PRO A 71 4.28 -10.28 -2.76
C PRO A 71 5.67 -10.49 -2.16
N TRP A 72 6.56 -11.20 -2.85
CA TRP A 72 7.93 -11.44 -2.38
C TRP A 72 8.73 -10.14 -2.34
N ASP A 73 8.62 -9.32 -3.39
CA ASP A 73 9.26 -8.02 -3.40
C ASP A 73 8.70 -7.05 -2.33
N LYS A 74 7.38 -7.09 -2.11
CA LYS A 74 6.69 -6.35 -1.04
C LYS A 74 7.24 -6.70 0.34
N VAL A 75 7.45 -7.98 0.63
CA VAL A 75 7.94 -8.47 1.93
C VAL A 75 9.39 -8.02 2.17
N VAL A 76 10.28 -8.12 1.18
CA VAL A 76 11.65 -7.61 1.32
C VAL A 76 11.64 -6.08 1.50
N SER A 77 10.76 -5.37 0.79
CA SER A 77 10.59 -3.91 0.95
C SER A 77 10.08 -3.56 2.34
N HIS A 78 9.21 -4.40 2.92
CA HIS A 78 8.71 -4.26 4.27
C HIS A 78 9.85 -4.41 5.29
N TYR A 79 10.62 -5.50 5.23
CA TYR A 79 11.76 -5.74 6.12
C TYR A 79 12.74 -4.57 6.19
N PHE A 80 13.25 -4.11 5.04
CA PHE A 80 14.22 -3.00 5.02
C PHE A 80 13.62 -1.68 5.50
N PHE A 81 12.32 -1.48 5.29
CA PHE A 81 11.64 -0.33 5.86
C PHE A 81 11.60 -0.40 7.38
N ARG A 82 11.26 -1.56 7.95
CA ARG A 82 11.24 -1.74 9.40
C ARG A 82 12.61 -1.50 10.03
N ILE A 83 13.69 -1.99 9.41
CA ILE A 83 15.07 -1.66 9.82
C ILE A 83 15.29 -0.15 9.77
N LYS A 84 15.04 0.48 8.61
CA LYS A 84 15.31 1.91 8.41
C LYS A 84 14.53 2.81 9.39
N THR A 85 13.31 2.43 9.73
CA THR A 85 12.46 3.19 10.67
C THR A 85 12.50 2.65 12.10
N ASN A 86 13.40 1.70 12.38
CA ASN A 86 13.56 1.04 13.67
C ASN A 86 12.24 0.54 14.29
N GLN A 87 11.34 -0.02 13.47
CA GLN A 87 10.11 -0.63 13.99
C GLN A 87 10.45 -1.86 14.81
N THR A 88 9.75 -2.04 15.93
CA THR A 88 9.99 -3.14 16.90
C THR A 88 11.45 -3.25 17.36
N GLY A 89 12.24 -2.17 17.31
CA GLY A 89 13.66 -2.20 17.66
C GLY A 89 14.57 -2.90 16.62
N LEU A 90 14.03 -3.30 15.46
CA LEU A 90 14.74 -4.07 14.44
C LEU A 90 15.91 -3.31 13.80
N GLY A 91 15.87 -1.98 13.81
CA GLY A 91 16.98 -1.15 13.32
C GLY A 91 18.17 -1.15 14.27
N ASN A 92 17.92 -1.27 15.57
CA ASN A 92 18.95 -1.34 16.60
C ASN A 92 19.55 -2.75 16.70
N ASN A 93 18.70 -3.78 16.65
CA ASN A 93 19.10 -5.18 16.75
C ASN A 93 18.55 -5.97 15.55
N PRO A 94 19.19 -5.88 14.38
CA PRO A 94 18.68 -6.52 13.18
C PRO A 94 18.88 -8.04 13.24
N ILE A 95 17.78 -8.78 13.14
CA ILE A 95 17.80 -10.19 12.74
C ILE A 95 17.82 -10.29 11.21
N ASN A 96 18.37 -11.38 10.67
CA ASN A 96 18.43 -11.55 9.21
C ASN A 96 17.02 -11.67 8.58
N PHE A 97 16.92 -11.36 7.29
CA PHE A 97 15.64 -11.34 6.55
C PHE A 97 14.85 -12.65 6.67
N LYS A 98 15.52 -13.79 6.52
CA LYS A 98 14.86 -15.10 6.48
C LYS A 98 14.25 -15.45 7.82
N GLU A 99 14.98 -15.17 8.89
CA GLU A 99 14.50 -15.30 10.27
C GLU A 99 13.31 -14.38 10.52
N TRP A 100 13.41 -13.12 10.09
CA TRP A 100 12.30 -12.17 10.22
C TRP A 100 11.05 -12.63 9.47
N VAL A 101 11.17 -13.23 8.27
CA VAL A 101 10.02 -13.79 7.54
C VAL A 101 9.37 -14.94 8.32
N LYS A 102 10.16 -15.85 8.90
CA LYS A 102 9.63 -16.96 9.72
C LYS A 102 8.87 -16.43 10.93
N LEU A 103 9.47 -15.53 11.70
CA LEU A 103 8.86 -14.96 12.91
C LEU A 103 7.61 -14.13 12.60
N THR A 104 7.57 -13.41 11.48
CA THR A 104 6.41 -12.56 11.15
C THR A 104 5.32 -13.27 10.35
N TYR A 105 5.63 -13.79 9.18
CA TYR A 105 4.67 -14.39 8.26
C TYR A 105 4.46 -15.89 8.50
N GLY A 106 5.40 -16.57 9.15
CA GLY A 106 5.24 -17.98 9.53
C GLY A 106 4.52 -18.13 10.87
N GLU A 107 5.10 -17.53 11.91
CA GLU A 107 4.72 -17.77 13.31
C GLU A 107 3.85 -16.66 13.91
N GLN A 108 3.80 -15.47 13.27
CA GLN A 108 3.10 -14.30 13.78
C GLN A 108 3.54 -13.91 15.20
N ASN A 109 4.84 -14.04 15.48
CA ASN A 109 5.43 -13.70 16.77
C ASN A 109 5.14 -12.21 17.09
N PRO A 110 4.49 -11.91 18.23
CA PRO A 110 4.03 -10.56 18.57
C PRO A 110 5.17 -9.55 18.74
N GLU A 111 6.42 -10.00 18.96
CA GLU A 111 7.59 -9.12 19.01
C GLU A 111 7.85 -8.43 17.66
N TYR A 112 7.59 -9.13 16.56
CA TYR A 112 7.84 -8.63 15.21
C TYR A 112 6.57 -8.34 14.41
N PHE A 113 5.45 -8.98 14.77
CA PHE A 113 4.12 -8.87 14.14
C PHE A 113 3.21 -7.92 14.93
N ASP A 114 3.54 -6.64 14.93
CA ASP A 114 2.89 -5.60 15.77
C ASP A 114 1.54 -5.11 15.22
N CYS A 115 1.48 -4.77 13.93
CA CYS A 115 0.31 -4.22 13.27
C CYS A 115 -0.15 -5.17 12.15
N PRO A 116 -1.07 -6.11 12.43
CA PRO A 116 -1.48 -7.15 11.49
C PRO A 116 -1.92 -6.63 10.12
N LYS A 117 -2.53 -5.43 10.07
CA LYS A 117 -2.93 -4.77 8.83
C LYS A 117 -1.77 -4.62 7.84
N TYR A 118 -0.55 -4.30 8.31
CA TYR A 118 0.61 -4.13 7.44
C TYR A 118 1.18 -5.44 6.86
N PHE A 119 0.78 -6.57 7.42
CA PHE A 119 1.14 -7.90 6.95
C PHE A 119 0.06 -8.53 6.07
N MET A 120 -1.14 -7.97 6.06
CA MET A 120 -2.30 -8.51 5.36
C MET A 120 -2.08 -8.66 3.84
N PRO A 121 -2.66 -9.71 3.21
CA PRO A 121 -2.78 -9.83 1.75
C PRO A 121 -3.33 -8.56 1.11
N GLN A 122 -2.84 -8.19 -0.06
CA GLN A 122 -3.17 -6.91 -0.72
C GLN A 122 -4.62 -6.89 -1.19
N LEU A 123 -5.12 -8.02 -1.68
CA LEU A 123 -6.52 -8.20 -2.10
C LEU A 123 -7.49 -7.86 -0.96
N ASN A 124 -7.17 -8.25 0.29
CA ASN A 124 -8.01 -7.93 1.45
C ASN A 124 -8.09 -6.43 1.76
N TRP A 125 -7.20 -5.58 1.21
CA TRP A 125 -7.35 -4.13 1.32
C TRP A 125 -8.39 -3.58 0.35
N LEU A 126 -8.71 -4.35 -0.70
CA LEU A 126 -9.45 -3.88 -1.87
C LEU A 126 -10.84 -4.50 -1.97
N THR A 127 -11.11 -5.58 -1.24
CA THR A 127 -12.37 -6.32 -1.33
C THR A 127 -13.35 -5.99 -0.23
N ASP A 128 -14.64 -6.21 -0.49
CA ASP A 128 -15.67 -6.24 0.54
C ASP A 128 -15.71 -7.60 1.27
N GLU A 129 -16.71 -7.79 2.14
CA GLU A 129 -16.90 -9.04 2.89
C GLU A 129 -17.23 -10.25 2.00
N LYS A 130 -17.64 -10.03 0.75
CA LYS A 130 -17.91 -11.08 -0.23
C LYS A 130 -16.70 -11.40 -1.10
N GLY A 131 -15.62 -10.65 -0.98
CA GLY A 131 -14.42 -10.80 -1.81
C GLY A 131 -14.46 -10.01 -3.12
N GLU A 132 -15.45 -9.13 -3.31
CA GLU A 132 -15.58 -8.34 -4.53
C GLU A 132 -14.68 -7.11 -4.49
N ILE A 133 -13.92 -6.87 -5.56
CA ILE A 133 -13.05 -5.69 -5.64
C ILE A 133 -13.88 -4.41 -5.66
N MET A 134 -13.57 -3.51 -4.73
CA MET A 134 -14.29 -2.27 -4.50
C MET A 134 -13.68 -1.05 -5.20
N VAL A 135 -12.56 -1.23 -5.92
CA VAL A 135 -11.86 -0.14 -6.63
C VAL A 135 -12.02 -0.23 -8.14
N ASP A 136 -11.95 0.92 -8.82
CA ASP A 136 -12.17 1.02 -10.27
C ASP A 136 -10.91 0.67 -11.08
N PHE A 137 -9.72 0.75 -10.46
CA PHE A 137 -8.44 0.40 -11.10
C PHE A 137 -7.42 -0.14 -10.10
N VAL A 138 -6.70 -1.19 -10.49
CA VAL A 138 -5.58 -1.75 -9.72
C VAL A 138 -4.34 -1.75 -10.62
N GLY A 139 -3.40 -0.85 -10.33
CA GLY A 139 -2.10 -0.81 -10.99
C GLY A 139 -1.06 -1.69 -10.28
N ARG A 140 0.09 -1.88 -10.91
CA ARG A 140 1.21 -2.69 -10.42
C ARG A 140 2.43 -1.82 -10.17
N PHE A 141 3.13 -2.11 -9.09
CA PHE A 141 4.37 -1.43 -8.74
C PHE A 141 5.47 -1.69 -9.79
N GLU A 142 5.44 -2.85 -10.43
CA GLU A 142 6.37 -3.25 -11.48
C GLU A 142 6.15 -2.49 -12.79
N ASN A 143 4.94 -1.95 -13.00
CA ASN A 143 4.55 -1.13 -14.15
C ASN A 143 4.13 0.28 -13.72
N LEU A 144 4.71 0.77 -12.62
CA LEU A 144 4.18 1.91 -11.87
C LEU A 144 4.11 3.19 -12.70
N ASP A 145 5.10 3.48 -13.55
CA ASP A 145 5.11 4.69 -14.36
C ASP A 145 3.91 4.69 -15.33
N ASN A 146 3.70 3.61 -16.07
CA ASN A 146 2.60 3.48 -17.04
C ASN A 146 1.23 3.49 -16.34
N ASP A 147 1.08 2.73 -15.26
CA ASP A 147 -0.18 2.66 -14.53
C ASP A 147 -0.51 3.99 -13.83
N PHE A 148 0.51 4.71 -13.37
CA PHE A 148 0.34 6.05 -12.82
C PHE A 148 -0.07 7.07 -13.88
N GLN A 149 0.48 7.00 -15.09
CA GLN A 149 0.02 7.84 -16.21
C GLN A 149 -1.44 7.55 -16.58
N HIS A 150 -1.85 6.28 -16.56
CA HIS A 150 -3.26 5.89 -16.73
C HIS A 150 -4.16 6.53 -15.66
N ILE A 151 -3.75 6.44 -14.39
CA ILE A 151 -4.46 7.06 -13.27
C ILE A 151 -4.55 8.58 -13.48
N CYS A 152 -3.44 9.25 -13.79
CA CYS A 152 -3.39 10.70 -14.02
C CYS A 152 -4.35 11.15 -15.13
N LYS A 153 -4.37 10.43 -16.26
CA LYS A 153 -5.35 10.65 -17.34
C LYS A 153 -6.79 10.52 -16.86
N ARG A 154 -7.09 9.49 -16.06
CA ARG A 154 -8.43 9.25 -15.49
C ARG A 154 -8.89 10.36 -14.54
N ILE A 155 -7.98 10.94 -13.77
CA ILE A 155 -8.30 12.00 -12.79
C ILE A 155 -8.09 13.42 -13.34
N GLY A 156 -7.72 13.56 -14.62
CA GLY A 156 -7.48 14.85 -15.27
C GLY A 156 -6.28 15.60 -14.69
N ARG A 157 -5.21 14.89 -14.33
CA ARG A 157 -3.96 15.45 -13.84
C ARG A 157 -2.85 15.21 -14.86
N ASN A 158 -1.92 16.15 -14.95
CA ASN A 158 -0.69 16.03 -15.73
C ASN A 158 0.49 16.21 -14.77
N VAL A 159 0.87 15.14 -14.08
CA VAL A 159 1.96 15.12 -13.10
C VAL A 159 2.73 13.82 -13.26
N ASP A 160 4.03 13.88 -13.05
CA ASP A 160 4.90 12.71 -13.06
C ASP A 160 5.22 12.27 -11.63
N LEU A 161 5.65 11.01 -11.49
CA LEU A 161 6.19 10.55 -10.21
C LEU A 161 7.52 11.26 -9.93
N PRO A 162 7.69 11.88 -8.75
CA PRO A 162 8.97 12.41 -8.37
C PRO A 162 9.94 11.23 -8.26
N PHE A 163 11.00 11.24 -9.08
CA PHE A 163 12.07 10.23 -9.20
C PHE A 163 11.90 9.04 -8.25
N LEU A 164 11.47 7.90 -8.80
CA LEU A 164 11.41 6.64 -8.05
C LEU A 164 12.83 6.33 -7.57
N ASN A 165 13.10 6.59 -6.28
CA ASN A 165 14.26 6.03 -5.62
C ASN A 165 14.16 4.52 -5.74
N LYS A 166 14.86 3.93 -6.73
CA LYS A 166 15.11 2.49 -6.72
C LYS A 166 15.73 2.20 -5.37
N SER A 167 15.09 1.31 -4.61
CA SER A 167 15.62 0.92 -3.31
C SER A 167 17.06 0.44 -3.51
N GLU A 168 18.01 1.00 -2.76
CA GLU A 168 19.42 0.58 -2.74
C GLU A 168 19.56 -0.80 -2.09
N ARG A 169 19.06 -1.82 -2.78
CA ARG A 169 19.12 -3.23 -2.36
C ARG A 169 19.17 -4.11 -3.60
N ARG A 170 19.57 -5.36 -3.41
CA ARG A 170 19.55 -6.37 -4.46
C ARG A 170 18.13 -6.69 -4.89
N GLU A 171 17.99 -7.39 -6.01
CA GLU A 171 16.71 -7.96 -6.42
C GLU A 171 16.17 -8.87 -5.30
N TYR A 172 14.84 -8.92 -5.15
CA TYR A 172 14.22 -9.56 -3.98
C TYR A 172 14.57 -11.05 -3.89
N GLN A 173 14.81 -11.71 -5.03
CA GLN A 173 15.11 -13.13 -5.14
C GLN A 173 16.34 -13.52 -4.31
N TYR A 174 17.34 -12.64 -4.22
CA TYR A 174 18.58 -12.90 -3.47
C TYR A 174 18.38 -13.05 -1.96
N TYR A 175 17.24 -12.61 -1.42
CA TYR A 175 16.97 -12.66 0.02
C TYR A 175 16.28 -13.96 0.46
N TYR A 176 15.69 -14.69 -0.49
CA TYR A 176 14.89 -15.87 -0.19
C TYR A 176 15.69 -17.16 -0.26
N ASP A 177 15.22 -18.14 0.51
CA ASP A 177 15.40 -19.57 0.22
C ASP A 177 14.03 -20.21 -0.01
N ASP A 178 14.01 -21.50 -0.32
CA ASP A 178 12.77 -22.23 -0.63
C ASP A 178 11.77 -22.16 0.54
N THR A 179 12.26 -22.23 1.79
CA THR A 179 11.41 -22.16 2.97
C THR A 179 10.70 -20.80 3.09
N THR A 180 11.46 -19.71 3.01
CA THR A 180 10.91 -18.36 3.16
C THR A 180 10.09 -17.93 1.94
N LYS A 181 10.43 -18.42 0.75
CA LYS A 181 9.64 -18.26 -0.47
C LYS A 181 8.27 -18.92 -0.32
N GLU A 182 8.21 -20.13 0.24
CA GLU A 182 6.95 -20.85 0.45
C GLU A 182 6.08 -20.25 1.55
N ILE A 183 6.67 -19.74 2.64
CA ILE A 183 5.94 -18.99 3.67
C ILE A 183 5.20 -17.81 3.04
N VAL A 184 5.90 -17.01 2.24
CA VAL A 184 5.31 -15.85 1.56
C VAL A 184 4.29 -16.29 0.51
N ARG A 185 4.55 -17.38 -0.23
CA ARG A 185 3.59 -17.93 -1.21
C ARG A 185 2.26 -18.27 -0.55
N LYS A 186 2.30 -18.99 0.58
CA LYS A 186 1.09 -19.36 1.34
C LYS A 186 0.38 -18.13 1.91
N TRP A 187 1.13 -17.22 2.53
CA TRP A 187 0.55 -16.04 3.16
C TRP A 187 -0.17 -15.12 2.18
N PHE A 188 0.40 -14.95 0.98
CA PHE A 188 -0.14 -14.09 -0.08
C PHE A 188 -0.80 -14.88 -1.21
N GLU A 189 -1.28 -16.10 -0.95
CA GLU A 189 -1.85 -16.99 -1.98
C GLU A 189 -2.97 -16.32 -2.79
N LYS A 190 -3.87 -15.60 -2.11
CA LYS A 190 -4.95 -14.85 -2.75
C LYS A 190 -4.43 -13.80 -3.73
N ASP A 191 -3.36 -13.08 -3.36
CA ASP A 191 -2.75 -12.08 -4.24
C ASP A 191 -2.07 -12.72 -5.44
N ILE A 192 -1.38 -13.84 -5.21
CA ILE A 192 -0.67 -14.59 -6.25
C ILE A 192 -1.64 -15.08 -7.30
N ILE A 193 -2.74 -15.72 -6.88
CA ILE A 193 -3.77 -16.23 -7.78
C ILE A 193 -4.47 -15.07 -8.48
N HIS A 194 -5.00 -14.11 -7.72
CA HIS A 194 -5.85 -13.05 -8.27
C HIS A 194 -5.08 -12.11 -9.21
N PHE A 195 -3.86 -11.72 -8.84
CA PHE A 195 -3.04 -10.82 -9.64
C PHE A 195 -2.01 -11.56 -10.51
N ASN A 196 -2.10 -12.89 -10.62
CA ASN A 196 -1.22 -13.71 -11.45
C ASN A 196 0.27 -13.42 -11.21
N TYR A 197 0.69 -13.35 -9.95
CA TYR A 197 2.10 -13.17 -9.61
C TYR A 197 2.85 -14.50 -9.64
N SER A 198 4.15 -14.41 -9.92
CA SER A 198 5.11 -15.49 -9.77
C SER A 198 6.37 -14.96 -9.12
N PHE A 199 7.16 -15.88 -8.57
CA PHE A 199 8.44 -15.53 -7.94
C PHE A 199 9.50 -15.22 -8.99
#